data_AF-A0A699U5I7-F1
#
_entry.id   AF-A0A699U5I7-F1
#
_cell.length_a   1.000
_cell.length_b   1.000
_cell.length_c   1.000
_cell.angle_alpha   90.00
_cell.angle_beta   90.00
_cell.angle_gamma   90.00
#
_symmetry.space_group_name_H-M   'P 1'
#
loop_
_entity.id
_entity.type
_entity.pdbx_description
1 polymer ?
#
loop_
_entity_poly.entity_id
_entity_poly.type
_entity_poly.pdbx_seq_one_letter_code
_entity_poly.pdbx_strand_id
1 'polypeptide(L)'
;SDGERKKLLNQAKLVHQIFKAAKTINESILLEMPVPKIIGEALPKSGRASLGEDLYRIVNRLSSPASVMLNSMSLKSENSALDTINRLETAIHAWKKKIEQHDNGQSPARTSWSFKDPVSE
;
A
#
# COMPACT_ATOMS: atom_id res chain seq x y z
N SER A 1 45.91 -5.54 -4.90
CA SER A 1 46.10 -6.48 -6.03
C SER A 1 44.75 -6.90 -6.62
N ASP A 2 44.65 -7.24 -7.91
CA ASP A 2 43.39 -7.68 -8.54
C ASP A 2 42.76 -8.90 -7.85
N GLY A 3 43.57 -9.77 -7.26
CA GLY A 3 43.10 -10.92 -6.49
C GLY A 3 42.28 -10.54 -5.24
N GLU A 4 42.67 -9.45 -4.56
CA GLU A 4 41.96 -8.97 -3.35
C GLU A 4 40.63 -8.31 -3.73
N ARG A 5 40.62 -7.55 -4.83
CA ARG A 5 39.38 -6.95 -5.37
C ARG A 5 38.36 -8.03 -5.76
N LYS A 6 38.81 -9.11 -6.41
CA LYS A 6 37.94 -10.24 -6.78
C LYS A 6 37.36 -10.94 -5.54
N LYS A 7 38.18 -11.14 -4.49
CA LYS A 7 37.71 -11.70 -3.21
C LYS A 7 36.64 -10.82 -2.56
N LEU A 8 36.87 -9.51 -2.50
CA LEU A 8 35.90 -8.56 -1.92
C LEU A 8 34.57 -8.58 -2.67
N LEU A 9 34.60 -8.58 -4.01
CA LEU A 9 33.38 -8.65 -4.83
C LEU A 9 32.62 -9.97 -4.64
N ASN A 10 33.33 -11.10 -4.50
CA ASN A 10 32.70 -12.38 -4.23
C ASN A 10 32.02 -12.38 -2.85
N GLN A 11 32.69 -11.84 -1.83
CA GLN A 11 32.11 -11.71 -0.50
C GLN A 11 30.88 -10.79 -0.50
N ALA A 12 30.94 -9.66 -1.20
CA ALA A 12 29.81 -8.75 -1.35
C ALA A 12 28.60 -9.42 -2.01
N LYS A 13 28.83 -10.23 -3.06
CA LYS A 13 27.76 -11.02 -3.71
C LYS A 13 27.14 -12.04 -2.76
N LEU A 14 27.97 -12.76 -2.00
CA LEU A 14 27.50 -13.74 -1.02
C LEU A 14 26.63 -13.07 0.06
N VAL A 15 27.13 -11.98 0.67
CA VAL A 15 26.40 -11.22 1.69
C VAL A 15 25.09 -10.68 1.13
N HIS A 16 25.08 -10.18 -0.11
CA HIS A 16 23.88 -9.68 -0.75
C HIS A 16 22.83 -10.78 -1.00
N GLN A 17 23.24 -12.00 -1.33
CA GLN A 17 22.32 -13.14 -1.46
C GLN A 17 21.72 -13.55 -0.12
N ILE A 18 22.53 -13.60 0.94
CA ILE A 18 22.05 -13.88 2.29
C ILE A 18 21.05 -12.79 2.73
N PHE A 19 21.37 -11.52 2.48
CA PHE A 19 20.47 -10.40 2.77
C PHE A 19 19.14 -10.52 2.03
N LYS A 20 19.17 -10.85 0.73
CA LYS A 20 17.94 -11.07 -0.04
C LYS A 20 17.09 -12.19 0.55
N ALA A 21 17.70 -13.34 0.86
CA ALA A 21 17.00 -14.47 1.43
C ALA A 21 16.36 -14.10 2.78
N ALA A 22 17.12 -13.46 3.68
CA ALA A 22 16.61 -13.01 4.98
C ALA A 22 15.47 -11.98 4.82
N LYS A 23 15.61 -11.02 3.91
CA LYS A 23 14.57 -10.02 3.62
C LYS A 23 13.28 -10.68 3.14
N THR A 24 13.37 -11.63 2.20
CA THR A 24 12.20 -12.37 1.69
C THR A 24 11.51 -13.19 2.78
N ILE A 25 12.27 -13.85 3.66
CA ILE A 25 11.70 -14.58 4.80
C ILE A 25 10.95 -13.61 5.73
N ASN A 26 11.58 -12.48 6.08
CA ASN A 26 10.96 -11.47 6.93
C ASN A 26 9.68 -10.90 6.31
N GLU A 27 9.70 -10.59 5.01
CA GLU A 27 8.52 -10.11 4.28
C GLU A 27 7.38 -11.13 4.30
N SER A 28 7.68 -12.42 4.09
CA SER A 28 6.67 -13.50 4.12
C SER A 28 5.98 -13.58 5.49
N ILE A 29 6.77 -13.59 6.58
CA ILE A 29 6.23 -13.67 7.93
C ILE A 29 5.40 -12.42 8.27
N LEU A 30 5.85 -11.22 7.88
CA LEU A 30 5.10 -9.98 8.12
C LEU A 30 3.75 -9.96 7.40
N LEU A 31 3.63 -10.58 6.22
CA LEU A 31 2.36 -10.67 5.48
C LEU A 31 1.35 -11.62 6.13
N GLU A 32 1.82 -12.61 6.90
CA GLU A 32 0.97 -13.55 7.64
C GLU A 32 0.51 -12.99 8.99
N MET A 33 1.18 -11.95 9.50
CA MET A 33 0.84 -11.34 10.78
C MET A 33 -0.50 -10.57 10.69
N PRO A 34 -1.45 -10.83 11.61
CA PRO A 34 -2.68 -10.05 11.64
C PRO A 34 -2.39 -8.61 12.08
N VAL A 35 -3.06 -7.64 11.44
CA VAL A 35 -2.92 -6.23 11.81
C VAL A 35 -3.47 -6.02 13.24
N PRO A 36 -2.67 -5.49 14.17
CA PRO A 36 -3.13 -5.19 15.52
C PRO A 36 -4.35 -4.26 15.54
N LYS A 37 -5.34 -4.54 16.42
CA LYS A 37 -6.60 -3.79 16.49
C LYS A 37 -6.39 -2.28 16.66
N ILE A 38 -5.48 -1.90 17.56
CA ILE A 38 -5.16 -0.49 17.85
C ILE A 38 -4.66 0.27 16.61
N ILE A 39 -3.86 -0.39 15.76
CA ILE A 39 -3.40 0.19 14.50
C ILE A 39 -4.60 0.28 13.56
N GLY A 40 -5.33 -0.82 13.38
CA GLY A 40 -6.47 -0.88 12.47
C GLY A 40 -7.58 0.16 12.75
N GLU A 41 -7.77 0.55 14.01
CA GLU A 41 -8.72 1.60 14.43
C GLU A 41 -8.19 3.02 14.17
N ALA A 42 -6.87 3.22 14.23
CA ALA A 42 -6.23 4.50 13.93
C ALA A 42 -6.12 4.78 12.43
N LEU A 43 -6.19 3.76 11.57
CA LEU A 43 -6.07 3.93 10.12
C LEU A 43 -7.30 4.64 9.50
N PRO A 44 -7.10 5.51 8.49
CA PRO A 44 -8.20 6.06 7.71
C PRO A 44 -9.05 4.95 7.05
N LYS A 45 -10.37 5.12 7.10
CA LYS A 45 -11.34 4.14 6.55
C LYS A 45 -11.48 4.20 5.02
N SER A 46 -10.82 5.14 4.36
CA SER A 46 -10.92 5.38 2.92
C SER A 46 -9.53 5.47 2.30
N GLY A 47 -9.30 4.72 1.23
CA GLY A 47 -8.02 4.75 0.51
C GLY A 47 -7.62 6.15 0.01
N ARG A 48 -8.58 7.01 -0.34
CA ARG A 48 -8.29 8.40 -0.72
C ARG A 48 -7.74 9.21 0.46
N ALA A 49 -8.31 9.02 1.66
CA ALA A 49 -7.85 9.71 2.86
C ALA A 49 -6.44 9.22 3.29
N SER A 50 -6.16 7.93 3.12
CA SER A 50 -4.83 7.35 3.36
C SER A 50 -3.77 7.89 2.39
N LEU A 51 -4.13 8.02 1.11
CA LEU A 51 -3.20 8.49 0.09
C LEU A 51 -3.00 10.01 0.13
N GLY A 52 -3.99 10.82 0.52
CA GLY A 52 -3.94 12.27 0.28
C GLY A 52 -4.07 12.62 -1.21
N GLU A 53 -4.33 13.89 -1.50
CA GLU A 53 -4.69 14.34 -2.86
C GLU A 53 -3.55 14.23 -3.89
N ASP A 54 -2.31 14.38 -3.44
CA ASP A 54 -1.10 14.28 -4.27
C ASP A 54 -0.84 12.84 -4.74
N LEU A 55 -0.76 11.88 -3.82
CA LEU A 55 -0.55 10.48 -4.19
C LEU A 55 -1.79 9.89 -4.87
N TYR A 56 -3.00 10.28 -4.44
CA TYR A 56 -4.23 9.81 -5.10
C TYR A 56 -4.26 10.20 -6.57
N ARG A 57 -3.87 11.44 -6.92
CA ARG A 57 -3.78 11.89 -8.31
C ARG A 57 -2.74 11.09 -9.12
N ILE A 58 -1.61 10.75 -8.51
CA ILE A 58 -0.56 9.94 -9.17
C ILE A 58 -1.06 8.51 -9.41
N VAL A 59 -1.64 7.88 -8.38
CA VAL A 59 -2.12 6.48 -8.43
C VAL A 59 -3.32 6.33 -9.37
N ASN A 60 -4.23 7.30 -9.38
CA ASN A 60 -5.44 7.27 -10.20
C ASN A 60 -5.19 7.65 -11.67
N ARG A 61 -3.94 7.97 -12.06
CA ARG A 61 -3.60 8.31 -13.43
C ARG A 61 -3.57 7.04 -14.30
N LEU A 62 -4.71 6.73 -14.92
CA LEU A 62 -4.88 5.59 -15.81
C LEU A 62 -3.72 5.48 -16.81
N SER A 63 -3.11 4.30 -16.90
CA SER A 63 -2.08 3.91 -17.88
C SER A 63 -0.63 4.38 -17.65
N SER A 64 -0.27 4.90 -16.47
CA SER A 64 1.15 5.20 -16.19
C SER A 64 1.90 3.96 -15.71
N PRO A 65 3.07 3.61 -16.29
CA PRO A 65 3.90 2.54 -15.73
C PRO A 65 4.43 2.95 -14.35
N ALA A 66 4.65 1.98 -13.46
CA ALA A 66 5.07 2.23 -12.08
C ALA A 66 6.34 3.08 -11.99
N SER A 67 7.28 2.91 -12.93
CA SER A 67 8.50 3.73 -13.02
C SER A 67 8.21 5.22 -13.22
N VAL A 68 7.23 5.57 -14.07
CA VAL A 68 6.82 6.96 -14.30
C VAL A 68 6.10 7.52 -13.08
N MET A 69 5.29 6.71 -12.40
CA MET A 69 4.62 7.11 -11.16
C MET A 69 5.63 7.42 -10.06
N LEU A 70 6.66 6.58 -9.88
CA LEU A 70 7.72 6.78 -8.90
C LEU A 70 8.52 8.07 -9.17
N ASN A 71 8.80 8.38 -10.44
CA ASN A 71 9.48 9.63 -10.81
C ASN A 71 8.65 10.88 -10.50
N SER A 72 7.31 10.77 -10.49
CA SER A 72 6.41 11.87 -10.14
C SER A 72 6.21 12.05 -8.63
N MET A 73 6.76 11.15 -7.83
CA MET A 73 6.61 11.09 -6.38
C MET A 73 7.82 11.75 -5.70
N SER A 74 7.61 12.42 -4.56
CA SER A 74 8.70 13.13 -3.86
C SER A 74 9.53 12.16 -3.01
N LEU A 75 10.33 11.30 -3.62
CA LEU A 75 11.18 10.32 -2.94
C LEU A 75 12.61 10.85 -2.66
N LYS A 76 12.71 12.10 -2.19
CA LYS A 76 14.00 12.79 -2.04
C LYS A 76 14.76 12.42 -0.75
N SER A 77 14.08 11.80 0.21
CA SER A 77 14.66 11.37 1.48
C SER A 77 14.06 10.04 1.93
N GLU A 78 14.78 9.34 2.80
CA GLU A 78 14.30 8.10 3.43
C GLU A 78 12.95 8.31 4.14
N ASN A 79 12.81 9.39 4.91
CA ASN A 79 11.56 9.70 5.60
C ASN A 79 10.39 9.94 4.63
N SER A 80 10.64 10.63 3.50
CA SER A 80 9.60 10.87 2.50
C SER A 80 9.19 9.58 1.77
N ALA A 81 10.15 8.68 1.52
CA ALA A 81 9.88 7.37 0.96
C ALA A 81 9.08 6.50 1.94
N LEU A 82 9.43 6.52 3.22
CA LEU A 82 8.72 5.78 4.27
C LEU A 82 7.28 6.27 4.44
N ASP A 83 7.07 7.59 4.52
CA ASP A 83 5.72 8.19 4.60
C ASP A 83 4.85 7.74 3.40
N THR A 84 5.43 7.81 2.21
CA THR A 84 4.77 7.39 0.97
C THR A 84 4.35 5.91 1.02
N ILE A 85 5.26 5.03 1.45
CA ILE A 85 4.97 3.59 1.57
C ILE A 85 3.86 3.35 2.59
N ASN A 86 3.94 3.98 3.78
CA ASN A 86 2.93 3.86 4.82
C ASN A 86 1.54 4.27 4.31
N ARG A 87 1.45 5.38 3.57
CA ARG A 87 0.20 5.88 2.97
C ARG A 87 -0.37 4.90 1.93
N LEU A 88 0.49 4.32 1.09
CA LEU A 88 0.11 3.31 0.10
C LEU A 88 -0.39 2.01 0.76
N GLU A 89 0.35 1.48 1.73
CA GLU A 89 -0.04 0.27 2.46
C GLU A 89 -1.37 0.45 3.20
N THR A 90 -1.55 1.61 3.82
CA THR A 90 -2.80 1.97 4.49
C THR A 90 -3.97 2.07 3.50
N ALA A 91 -3.74 2.57 2.30
CA ALA A 91 -4.75 2.63 1.24
C ALA A 91 -5.13 1.25 0.72
N ILE A 92 -4.14 0.39 0.48
CA ILE A 92 -4.33 -1.01 0.09
C ILE A 92 -5.14 -1.75 1.15
N HIS A 93 -4.82 -1.56 2.43
CA HIS A 93 -5.56 -2.15 3.54
C HIS A 93 -7.03 -1.69 3.57
N ALA A 94 -7.29 -0.40 3.38
CA ALA A 94 -8.64 0.14 3.33
C ALA A 94 -9.45 -0.44 2.15
N TRP A 95 -8.84 -0.61 0.98
CA TRP A 95 -9.50 -1.23 -0.17
C TRP A 95 -9.77 -2.73 0.03
N LYS A 96 -8.83 -3.49 0.60
CA LYS A 96 -9.05 -4.91 0.95
C LYS A 96 -10.24 -5.07 1.88
N LYS A 97 -10.30 -4.31 2.97
CA LYS A 97 -11.45 -4.31 3.89
C LYS A 97 -12.76 -3.96 3.20
N LYS A 98 -12.76 -3.00 2.27
CA LYS A 98 -13.95 -2.60 1.53
C LYS A 98 -14.45 -3.72 0.60
N ILE A 99 -13.53 -4.44 -0.05
CA ILE A 99 -13.86 -5.59 -0.89
C ILE A 99 -14.45 -6.71 -0.04
N GLU A 100 -13.81 -7.05 1.09
CA GLU A 100 -14.31 -8.05 2.04
C GLU A 100 -15.72 -7.72 2.58
N GLN A 101 -15.99 -6.45 2.90
CA GLN A 101 -17.33 -6.01 3.33
C GLN A 101 -18.38 -6.18 2.23
N HIS A 102 -18.01 -5.82 0.99
CA HIS A 102 -18.90 -5.95 -0.16
C HIS A 102 -19.23 -7.42 -0.47
N ASP A 103 -18.23 -8.31 -0.39
CA ASP A 103 -18.39 -9.74 -0.65
C ASP A 103 -19.21 -10.44 0.45
N ASN A 104 -19.14 -9.96 1.70
CA ASN A 104 -19.97 -10.43 2.81
C ASN A 104 -21.41 -9.87 2.81
N GLY A 105 -21.85 -9.23 1.72
CA GLY A 105 -23.20 -8.66 1.60
C GLY A 105 -23.43 -7.39 2.41
N GLN A 106 -22.42 -6.90 3.14
CA GLN A 106 -22.39 -5.56 3.72
C GLN A 106 -21.97 -4.55 2.65
N SER A 107 -22.73 -4.47 1.56
CA SER A 107 -22.67 -3.26 0.74
C SER A 107 -23.01 -2.08 1.65
N PRO A 108 -22.30 -0.94 1.58
CA PRO A 108 -22.82 0.27 2.18
C PRO A 108 -24.13 0.48 1.45
N ALA A 109 -25.24 0.25 2.14
CA ALA A 109 -26.56 0.49 1.61
C ALA A 109 -26.47 1.88 0.97
N ARG A 110 -26.53 1.94 -0.38
CA ARG A 110 -27.08 3.13 -1.01
C ARG A 110 -28.40 3.24 -0.28
N THR A 111 -28.51 4.23 0.60
CA THR A 111 -29.79 4.70 1.09
C THR A 111 -30.57 4.97 -0.18
N SER A 112 -31.34 3.96 -0.59
CA SER A 112 -32.28 4.07 -1.67
C SER A 112 -33.15 5.21 -1.22
N TRP A 113 -33.06 6.33 -1.92
CA TRP A 113 -33.92 7.46 -1.68
C TRP A 113 -35.32 6.93 -1.94
N SER A 114 -36.00 6.50 -0.87
CA SER A 114 -37.41 6.17 -0.91
C SER A 114 -38.13 7.50 -1.08
N PHE A 115 -38.21 7.96 -2.33
CA PHE A 115 -39.14 8.99 -2.74
C PHE A 115 -40.52 8.40 -2.48
N LYS A 116 -41.15 8.78 -1.37
CA LYS A 116 -42.56 8.49 -1.15
C LYS A 116 -43.32 9.42 -2.09
N ASP A 117 -43.97 8.84 -3.10
CA ASP A 117 -44.96 9.57 -3.88
C ASP A 117 -46.06 10.08 -2.93
N PRO A 118 -46.47 11.36 -3.03
CA PRO A 118 -47.66 11.81 -2.34
C PRO A 118 -48.86 11.14 -3.03
N VAL A 119 -49.61 10.38 -2.25
CA VAL A 119 -50.93 9.88 -2.65
C VAL A 119 -51.77 11.08 -3.07
N SER A 120 -52.16 11.13 -4.34
CA SER A 120 -53.22 12.00 -4.82
C SER A 120 -54.55 11.43 -4.33
N GLU A 121 -55.27 12.22 -3.55
CA GLU A 121 -56.71 12.08 -3.29
C GLU A 121 -57.47 13.03 -4.22
#